data_AF-A0AB94IL94-F1
#
_entry.id   AF-A0AB94IL94-F1
#
_cell.length_a   1.000
_cell.length_b   1.000
_cell.length_c   1.000
_cell.angle_alpha   90.00
_cell.angle_beta   90.00
_cell.angle_gamma   90.00
#
_symmetry.space_group_name_H-M   'P 1'
#
loop_
_entity.id
_entity.type
_entity.pdbx_description
1 polymer ?
#
loop_
_entity_poly.entity_id
_entity_poly.type
_entity_poly.pdbx_seq_one_letter_code
_entity_poly.pdbx_strand_id
1 'polypeptide(L)' 'MPFLYNQINEGKVDPGDIITHVLPLAQAKHGYEVFDTKMEDCIKVILKP' A
#
# COMPACT_ATOMS: atom_id res chain seq x y z
N MET A 1 -18.18 -4.00 3.40
CA MET A 1 -17.77 -2.66 2.92
C MET A 1 -18.23 -2.44 1.46
N PRO A 2 -19.53 -2.41 1.16
CA PRO A 2 -20.00 -2.30 -0.23
C PRO A 2 -19.69 -0.94 -0.87
N PHE A 3 -19.68 0.17 -0.11
CA PHE A 3 -19.45 1.52 -0.66
C PHE A 3 -18.05 1.69 -1.28
N LEU A 4 -16.98 1.41 -0.54
CA LEU A 4 -15.61 1.61 -1.04
C LEU A 4 -15.30 0.68 -2.22
N TYR A 5 -15.79 -0.56 -2.17
CA TYR A 5 -15.66 -1.50 -3.28
C TYR A 5 -16.34 -0.95 -4.54
N ASN A 6 -17.58 -0.44 -4.43
CA ASN A 6 -18.28 0.13 -5.58
C ASN A 6 -17.54 1.35 -6.16
N GLN A 7 -16.99 2.22 -5.31
CA GLN A 7 -16.20 3.37 -5.78
C GLN A 7 -14.96 2.95 -6.57
N ILE A 8 -14.26 1.89 -6.15
CA ILE A 8 -13.11 1.33 -6.87
C ILE A 8 -13.58 0.66 -8.18
N ASN A 9 -14.63 -0.17 -8.10
CA ASN A 9 -15.18 -0.90 -9.24
C ASN A 9 -15.74 0.02 -10.34
N GLU A 10 -16.29 1.17 -9.95
CA GLU A 10 -16.76 2.21 -10.88
C GLU A 10 -15.63 3.15 -11.36
N GLY A 11 -14.37 2.92 -10.95
CA GLY A 11 -13.21 3.71 -11.36
C GLY A 11 -13.17 5.12 -10.77
N LYS A 12 -13.98 5.41 -9.74
CA LYS A 12 -14.02 6.72 -9.07
C LYS A 12 -12.84 6.93 -8.11
N VAL A 13 -12.18 5.85 -7.69
CA VAL A 13 -11.02 5.85 -6.80
C VAL A 13 -10.03 4.80 -7.27
N ASP A 14 -8.78 5.19 -7.48
CA ASP A 14 -7.67 4.25 -7.67
C ASP A 14 -6.86 4.14 -6.35
N PRO A 15 -6.93 3.01 -5.63
CA PRO A 15 -6.13 2.82 -4.42
C PRO A 15 -4.63 2.61 -4.73
N GLY A 16 -4.25 2.40 -5.99
CA GLY A 16 -2.87 2.28 -6.44
C GLY A 16 -2.04 3.54 -6.22
N ASP A 17 -2.68 4.72 -6.28
CA ASP A 17 -2.01 6.02 -6.18
C ASP A 17 -1.23 6.24 -4.88
N ILE A 18 -1.62 5.56 -3.80
CA ILE A 18 -0.95 5.67 -2.50
C ILE A 18 0.12 4.60 -2.28
N ILE A 19 0.27 3.63 -3.19
CA ILE A 19 1.21 2.51 -3.06
C ILE A 19 2.58 2.96 -3.55
N THR A 20 3.48 3.22 -2.60
CA THR A 20 4.87 3.60 -2.88
C THR A 20 5.81 2.39 -2.92
N HIS A 21 5.53 1.34 -2.13
CA HIS A 21 6.43 0.21 -1.98
C HIS A 21 5.66 -1.11 -2.08
N VAL A 22 6.14 -2.01 -2.93
CA VAL A 22 5.64 -3.39 -3.04
C VAL A 22 6.81 -4.33 -2.80
N LEU A 23 6.77 -5.06 -1.69
CA LEU A 23 7.87 -5.89 -1.21
C LEU A 23 7.41 -7.34 -1.02
N PRO A 24 8.31 -8.34 -1.14
CA PRO A 24 8.00 -9.71 -0.76
C PRO A 24 7.82 -9.82 0.76
N LEU A 25 7.02 -10.78 1.22
CA LEU A 25 6.73 -11.00 2.64
C LEU A 25 8.01 -11.24 3.46
N ALA A 26 9.03 -11.86 2.85
CA ALA A 26 10.35 -12.04 3.47
C ALA A 26 11.03 -10.72 3.88
N GLN A 27 10.64 -9.58 3.30
CA GLN A 27 11.14 -8.24 3.63
C GLN A 27 10.21 -7.45 4.56
N ALA A 28 9.23 -8.10 5.21
CA ALA A 28 8.26 -7.43 6.09
C ALA A 28 8.91 -6.53 7.16
N LYS A 29 10.04 -6.96 7.74
CA LYS A 29 10.79 -6.16 8.72
C LYS A 29 11.22 -4.81 8.13
N HIS A 30 11.84 -4.83 6.96
CA HIS A 30 12.29 -3.62 6.27
C HIS A 30 11.09 -2.75 5.87
N GLY A 31 10.04 -3.35 5.31
CA GLY A 31 8.82 -2.63 4.96
C GLY A 31 8.16 -1.92 6.15
N TYR A 32 8.17 -2.55 7.33
CA TYR A 32 7.68 -1.93 8.55
C TYR A 32 8.56 -0.75 8.99
N GLU A 33 9.88 -0.91 8.96
CA GLU A 33 10.82 0.15 9.32
C GLU A 33 10.69 1.37 8.41
N VAL A 34 10.65 1.17 7.09
CA VAL A 34 10.46 2.26 6.10
C VAL A 34 9.15 3.02 6.34
N PHE A 35 8.06 2.28 6.61
CA PHE A 35 6.76 2.88 6.89
C PHE A 35 6.71 3.65 8.22
N ASP A 36 7.24 3.06 9.30
CA ASP A 36 7.21 3.65 10.65
C ASP A 36 8.09 4.89 10.75
N THR A 37 9.29 4.82 10.17
CA THR A 37 10.28 5.91 10.18
C THR A 37 10.05 6.96 9.08
N LYS A 38 9.10 6.72 8.17
CA LYS A 38 8.77 7.59 7.02
C LYS A 38 9.98 7.88 6.12
N MET A 39 10.78 6.85 5.87
CA MET A 39 11.90 6.92 4.94
C MET A 39 11.43 6.65 3.51
N GLU A 40 12.30 6.91 2.53
CA GLU A 40 12.08 6.54 1.12
C GLU A 40 10.80 7.15 0.51
N ASP A 41 10.39 8.34 0.96
CA ASP A 41 9.13 8.98 0.55
C ASP A 41 7.91 8.05 0.70
N CYS A 42 7.94 7.16 1.69
CA CYS A 42 6.95 6.11 1.87
C CYS A 42 5.58 6.66 2.28
N ILE A 43 4.56 6.33 1.48
CA ILE A 43 3.14 6.57 1.76
C ILE A 43 2.48 5.25 2.22
N LYS A 44 2.68 4.17 1.47
CA LYS A 44 2.12 2.85 1.77
C LYS A 44 3.02 1.73 1.28
N VAL A 45 3.18 0.72 2.14
CA VAL A 45 3.84 -0.55 1.85
C VAL A 45 2.80 -1.65 1.66
N ILE A 46 2.95 -2.46 0.62
CA ILE A 46 2.17 -3.67 0.36
C ILE A 46 3.12 -4.86 0.35
N LEU A 47 2.83 -5.85 1.18
CA LEU A 47 3.58 -7.10 1.23
C LEU A 47 2.89 -8.16 0.36
N LYS A 48 3.63 -8.76 -0.56
CA LYS A 48 3.16 -9.87 -1.40
C LYS A 48 3.74 -11.21 -0.91
N PRO A 49 2.96 -12.30 -0.90
CA PRO A 49 3.45 -13.63 -0.55
C PRO A 49 4.64 -14.08 -1.39
#